data_AF-A0A5K1GX66-F1
#
_entry.id   AF-A0A5K1GX66-F1
#
_cell.length_a   1.000
_cell.length_b   1.000
_cell.length_c   1.000
_cell.angle_alpha   90.00
_cell.angle_beta   90.00
_cell.angle_gamma   90.00
#
_symmetry.space_group_name_H-M   'P 1'
#
loop_
_entity.id
_entity.type
_entity.pdbx_description
1 polymer ?
#
loop_
_entity_poly.entity_id
_entity_poly.type
_entity_poly.pdbx_seq_one_letter_code
_entity_poly.pdbx_strand_id
1 'polypeptide(L)' 'NPYVATASPCGSSTGSAIGVAANMVAVSLGTETHGSIICPADKNSVVGIKPTVGLTSRAGVVPLSPRQDTIG' A
#
# COMPACT_ATOMS: atom_id res chain seq x y z
N ASN A 1 10.45 -5.22 -7.86
CA ASN A 1 10.17 -6.09 -6.71
C ASN A 1 11.52 -6.42 -6.04
N PRO A 2 11.64 -6.40 -4.70
CA PRO A 2 12.92 -6.58 -4.01
C PRO A 2 13.52 -7.99 -4.16
N TYR A 3 12.69 -8.99 -4.46
CA TYR A 3 13.12 -10.39 -4.62
C TYR A 3 13.35 -10.79 -6.08
N VAL A 4 12.64 -10.15 -7.03
CA VAL A 4 12.80 -10.38 -8.47
C VAL A 4 12.79 -9.05 -9.21
N ALA A 5 13.96 -8.58 -9.65
CA ALA A 5 14.12 -7.23 -10.23
C ALA A 5 13.24 -6.97 -11.46
N THR A 6 12.99 -7.99 -12.28
CA THR A 6 12.16 -7.91 -13.49
C THR A 6 10.65 -8.02 -13.22
N ALA A 7 10.25 -8.41 -12.01
CA ALA A 7 8.84 -8.55 -11.67
C ALA A 7 8.22 -7.21 -11.24
N SER A 8 7.00 -6.96 -11.71
CA SER A 8 6.21 -5.80 -11.28
C SER A 8 5.90 -5.91 -9.78
N PRO A 9 6.22 -4.88 -8.98
CA PRO A 9 5.86 -4.83 -7.56
C PRO A 9 4.38 -4.46 -7.32
N CYS A 10 3.56 -4.31 -8.37
CA CYS A 10 2.23 -3.67 -8.32
C CYS A 10 2.26 -2.26 -7.69
N GLY A 11 1.08 -1.67 -7.45
CA GLY A 11 0.94 -0.31 -6.93
C GLY A 11 -0.51 0.05 -6.65
N SER A 12 -0.82 1.29 -6.25
CA SER A 12 0.07 2.45 -6.24
C SER A 12 0.99 2.61 -5.02
N SER A 13 0.76 1.92 -3.89
CA SER A 13 1.62 2.01 -2.70
C SER A 13 2.90 1.16 -2.83
N THR A 14 3.53 1.22 -4.01
CA THR A 14 4.66 0.41 -4.43
C THR A 14 5.87 0.61 -3.52
N GLY A 15 6.27 1.87 -3.30
CA GLY A 15 7.43 2.19 -2.47
C GLY A 15 7.23 1.75 -1.01
N SER A 16 6.02 1.90 -0.47
CA SER A 16 5.68 1.49 0.90
C SER A 16 5.87 -0.01 1.11
N ALA A 17 5.36 -0.85 0.20
CA ALA A 17 5.51 -2.31 0.30
C ALA A 17 6.96 -2.75 0.08
N ILE A 18 7.67 -2.17 -0.90
CA ILE A 18 9.08 -2.47 -1.15
C ILE A 18 9.96 -2.08 0.05
N GLY A 19 9.68 -0.92 0.67
CA GLY A 19 10.40 -0.42 1.84
C GLY A 19 10.38 -1.40 3.01
N VAL A 20 9.21 -1.96 3.30
CA VAL A 20 9.04 -2.98 4.33
C VAL A 20 9.70 -4.29 3.92
N ALA A 21 9.43 -4.77 2.70
CA ALA A 21 9.98 -6.04 2.20
C ALA A 21 11.53 -6.06 2.15
N ALA A 22 12.15 -4.92 1.86
CA ALA A 22 13.61 -4.77 1.82
C ALA A 22 14.22 -4.42 3.20
N ASN A 23 13.45 -4.49 4.29
CA ASN A 23 13.88 -4.17 5.66
C ASN A 23 14.44 -2.74 5.82
N MET A 24 14.01 -1.78 5.01
CA MET A 24 14.40 -0.37 5.18
C MET A 24 13.60 0.30 6.31
N VAL A 25 12.37 -0.15 6.54
CA VAL A 25 11.48 0.29 7.61
C VAL A 25 10.70 -0.90 8.17
N ALA A 26 10.33 -0.86 9.45
CA ALA A 26 9.55 -1.93 10.08
C ALA A 26 8.09 -1.98 9.59
N VAL A 27 7.49 -0.81 9.34
CA VAL A 27 6.13 -0.63 8.84
C VAL A 27 6.08 0.60 7.92
N SER A 28 5.09 0.66 7.04
CA SER A 28 4.83 1.79 6.16
C SER A 28 3.32 2.03 6.03
N LEU A 29 2.96 3.23 5.55
CA LEU A 29 1.57 3.57 5.23
C LEU A 29 1.37 3.53 3.72
N GLY A 30 0.18 3.10 3.31
CA GLY A 30 -0.30 3.19 1.93
C GLY A 30 -1.68 3.82 1.85
N THR A 31 -2.08 4.14 0.63
CA THR A 31 -3.47 4.52 0.34
C THR A 31 -4.07 3.51 -0.62
N GLU A 32 -5.34 3.20 -0.43
CA GLU A 32 -6.07 2.31 -1.33
C GLU A 32 -7.44 2.86 -1.71
N THR A 33 -7.60 3.05 -3.01
CA THR A 33 -8.89 3.23 -3.69
C THR A 33 -9.38 1.89 -4.24
N HIS A 34 -8.47 1.14 -4.86
CA HIS A 34 -8.74 -0.16 -5.46
C HIS A 34 -7.43 -0.97 -5.57
N GLY A 35 -7.15 -1.85 -4.62
CA GLY A 35 -5.98 -2.74 -4.63
C GLY A 35 -4.63 -2.09 -4.33
N SER A 36 -4.55 -0.77 -4.16
CA SER A 36 -3.26 -0.06 -4.03
C SER A 36 -2.46 -0.32 -2.75
N ILE A 37 -3.00 -1.00 -1.74
CA ILE A 37 -2.28 -1.57 -0.58
C ILE A 37 -2.16 -3.08 -0.76
N ILE A 38 -3.26 -3.76 -1.08
CA ILE A 38 -3.30 -5.24 -1.13
C ILE A 38 -2.46 -5.81 -2.27
N CYS A 39 -2.53 -5.23 -3.47
CA CYS A 39 -1.77 -5.72 -4.62
C CYS A 39 -0.26 -5.60 -4.45
N PRO A 40 0.31 -4.45 -4.00
CA PRO A 40 1.75 -4.39 -3.73
C PRO A 40 2.15 -5.24 -2.50
N ALA A 41 1.28 -5.43 -1.51
CA ALA A 41 1.56 -6.36 -0.41
C ALA A 41 1.73 -7.81 -0.89
N ASP A 42 0.77 -8.31 -1.68
CA ASP A 42 0.82 -9.63 -2.33
C ASP A 42 2.11 -9.81 -3.15
N LYS A 43 2.41 -8.85 -4.03
CA LYS A 43 3.58 -8.95 -4.91
C LYS A 43 4.91 -8.89 -4.19
N ASN A 44 5.02 -8.16 -3.07
CA ASN A 44 6.29 -7.97 -2.39
C ASN A 44 6.42 -8.80 -1.10
N SER A 45 5.58 -9.83 -0.91
CA SER A 45 5.67 -10.78 0.22
C SER A 45 5.60 -10.12 1.59
N VAL A 46 4.70 -9.14 1.75
CA VAL A 46 4.41 -8.48 3.02
C VAL A 46 2.91 -8.49 3.29
N VAL A 47 2.51 -8.27 4.54
CA VAL A 47 1.09 -8.15 4.90
C VAL A 47 0.62 -6.73 4.61
N GLY A 48 -0.49 -6.61 3.89
CA GLY A 48 -1.18 -5.33 3.66
C GLY A 48 -2.55 -5.36 4.31
N ILE A 49 -2.90 -4.30 5.04
CA ILE A 49 -4.20 -4.16 5.68
C ILE A 49 -4.92 -3.02 4.99
N LYS A 50 -6.07 -3.31 4.39
CA LYS A 50 -6.97 -2.30 3.86
C LYS A 50 -8.17 -2.16 4.80
N PRO A 51 -8.23 -1.14 5.66
CA PRO A 51 -9.35 -0.96 6.58
C PRO A 51 -10.70 -0.81 5.87
N THR A 52 -11.77 -0.94 6.65
CA THR A 52 -13.10 -0.49 6.22
C THR A 52 -13.05 1.00 5.89
N VAL A 53 -13.63 1.40 4.76
CA VAL A 53 -13.65 2.80 4.33
C VAL A 53 -14.25 3.67 5.44
N GLY A 54 -13.54 4.72 5.84
CA GLY A 54 -13.92 5.62 6.92
C GLY A 54 -13.40 5.24 8.31
N LEU A 55 -12.79 4.07 8.50
CA LEU A 55 -12.20 3.68 9.80
C LEU A 55 -10.96 4.50 10.16
N THR A 56 -10.12 4.81 9.16
CA THR A 56 -8.92 5.64 9.32
C THR A 56 -9.16 7.05 8.79
N SER A 57 -8.59 8.05 9.48
CA SER A 57 -8.68 9.45 9.06
C SER A 57 -7.98 9.66 7.73
N ARG A 58 -8.59 10.47 6.85
CA ARG A 58 -8.03 10.87 5.54
C ARG A 58 -7.61 12.34 5.51
N ALA A 59 -7.56 12.98 6.67
CA ALA A 59 -7.09 14.36 6.77
C ALA A 59 -5.64 14.46 6.28
N GLY A 60 -5.36 15.40 5.38
CA GLY A 60 -4.04 15.61 4.79
C GLY A 60 -3.67 14.66 3.65
N VAL A 61 -4.52 13.70 3.28
CA VAL A 61 -4.31 12.84 2.11
C VAL A 61 -4.94 13.47 0.87
N VAL A 62 -4.18 13.49 -0.23
CA VAL A 62 -4.69 13.92 -1.54
C VAL A 62 -5.69 12.87 -2.05
N PRO A 63 -6.97 13.22 -2.22
CA PRO A 63 -7.99 12.23 -2.54
C PRO A 63 -7.94 11.82 -4.02
N LEU A 64 -8.13 10.52 -4.28
CA LEU A 64 -8.48 10.00 -5.60
C LEU A 64 -9.99 9.76 -5.70
N SER A 65 -10.59 9.12 -4.68
CA SER A 65 -12.02 8.88 -4.57
C SER A 65 -12.45 8.94 -3.09
N PRO A 66 -13.13 10.01 -2.64
CA PRO A 66 -13.61 10.14 -1.26
C PRO A 66 -14.56 9.03 -0.80
N ARG A 67 -15.09 8.22 -1.72
CA ARG A 67 -16.00 7.10 -1.43
C ARG A 67 -15.29 5.76 -1.27
N GLN A 68 -14.04 5.64 -1.70
CA GLN A 68 -13.31 4.37 -1.74
C GLN A 68 -11.95 4.45 -1.05
N ASP A 69 -11.33 5.64 -1.03
CA ASP A 69 -10.02 5.84 -0.42
C ASP A 69 -10.03 5.45 1.05
N THR A 70 -9.02 4.68 1.45
CA THR A 70 -8.65 4.40 2.83
C THR A 70 -7.13 4.46 2.99
N ILE A 71 -6.67 4.70 4.20
CA ILE A 71 -5.26 4.62 4.58
C ILE A 71 -5.08 3.42 5.47
N GLY A 72 -4.03 2.65 5.23
CA GLY A 72 -3.71 1.43 5.97
C GLY A 72 -2.23 1.13 5.94
#